data_AF-A0A943KG48-F1
#
_entry.id   AF-A0A943KG48-F1
#
_cell.length_a   1.000
_cell.length_b   1.000
_cell.length_c   1.000
_cell.angle_alpha   90.00
_cell.angle_beta   90.00
_cell.angle_gamma   90.00
#
_symmetry.space_group_name_H-M   'P 1'
#
loop_
_entity.id
_entity.type
_entity.pdbx_description
1 polymer ?
#
loop_
_entity_poly.entity_id
_entity_poly.type
_entity_poly.pdbx_seq_one_letter_code
_entity_poly.pdbx_strand_id
1 'polypeptide(L)' 'MNYEYIVLSESNYGVMQQELNSYGKYGWKLVNVVWDNDNACLVAVMMRDR' A
#
# COMPACT_ATOMS: atom_id res chain seq x y z
N MET A 1 17.39 -4.27 12.62
CA MET A 1 16.48 -4.27 11.45
C MET A 1 15.77 -2.94 11.46
N ASN A 2 15.96 -2.13 10.42
CA ASN A 2 15.35 -0.81 10.30
C ASN A 2 14.30 -0.92 9.22
N TYR A 3 13.02 -0.84 9.59
CA TYR A 3 11.93 -0.93 8.62
C TYR A 3 11.44 0.46 8.22
N GLU A 4 11.17 0.62 6.94
CA GLU A 4 10.44 1.77 6.40
C GLU A 4 9.01 1.33 6.09
N TYR A 5 8.06 2.25 6.25
CA TYR A 5 6.64 2.03 6.00
C TYR A 5 6.07 3.11 5.09
N ILE A 6 5.15 2.73 4.22
CA ILE A 6 4.31 3.65 3.44
C ILE A 6 2.84 3.24 3.58
N VAL A 7 1.96 4.24 3.50
CA VAL A 7 0.52 4.07 3.50
C VAL A 7 -0.02 4.69 2.21
N LEU A 8 -0.80 3.91 1.47
CA LEU A 8 -1.46 4.33 0.23
C LEU A 8 -2.97 4.28 0.46
N SER A 9 -3.70 5.29 -0.02
CA SER A 9 -5.16 5.36 0.07
C SER A 9 -5.74 5.62 -1.31
N GLU A 10 -6.55 4.71 -1.82
CA GLU A 10 -7.11 4.83 -3.17
C GLU A 10 -8.48 4.13 -3.27
N SER A 11 -9.44 4.83 -3.87
CA SER A 11 -10.81 4.38 -4.09
C SER A 11 -10.93 3.51 -5.34
N ASN A 12 -10.05 3.71 -6.33
CA ASN A 12 -10.02 2.92 -7.54
C ASN A 12 -9.11 1.70 -7.40
N TYR A 13 -9.71 0.52 -7.42
CA TYR A 13 -8.96 -0.74 -7.33
C TYR A 13 -7.85 -0.90 -8.38
N GLY A 14 -8.08 -0.46 -9.62
CA GLY A 14 -7.10 -0.56 -10.69
C GLY A 14 -5.88 0.33 -10.46
N VAL A 15 -6.08 1.54 -9.93
CA VAL A 15 -4.99 2.45 -9.55
C VAL A 15 -4.22 1.89 -8.36
N MET A 16 -4.91 1.44 -7.31
CA MET A 16 -4.29 0.79 -6.15
C MET A 16 -3.40 -0.39 -6.57
N GLN A 17 -3.90 -1.26 -7.44
CA GLN A 17 -3.12 -2.39 -7.95
C GLN A 17 -1.85 -1.93 -8.70
N GLN A 18 -1.94 -0.87 -9.50
CA GLN A 18 -0.78 -0.34 -10.22
C GLN A 18 0.27 0.22 -9.25
N GLU A 19 -0.15 0.97 -8.24
CA GLU A 19 0.77 1.53 -7.24
C GLU A 19 1.47 0.43 -6.43
N LEU A 20 0.71 -0.54 -5.91
CA LEU A 20 1.26 -1.67 -5.17
C LEU A 20 2.30 -2.44 -5.99
N ASN A 21 2.02 -2.68 -7.28
CA ASN A 21 2.97 -3.34 -8.17
C ASN A 21 4.20 -2.47 -8.46
N SER A 22 4.04 -1.15 -8.54
CA SER A 22 5.16 -0.22 -8.71
C SER A 22 6.09 -0.26 -7.51
N TYR A 23 5.56 -0.12 -6.30
CA TYR A 23 6.34 -0.20 -5.05
C TYR A 23 6.95 -1.59 -4.84
N GLY A 24 6.25 -2.65 -5.21
CA GLY A 24 6.77 -4.02 -5.17
C GLY A 24 8.10 -4.18 -5.92
N LYS A 25 8.27 -3.49 -7.07
CA LYS A 25 9.53 -3.50 -7.84
C LYS A 25 10.71 -2.87 -7.08
N TYR A 26 10.43 -2.00 -6.11
CA TYR A 26 11.44 -1.32 -5.28
C TYR A 26 11.64 -1.99 -3.92
N GLY A 27 11.21 -3.25 -3.77
CA GLY A 27 11.42 -4.06 -2.57
C GLY A 27 10.41 -3.84 -1.45
N TRP A 28 9.36 -3.06 -1.69
CA TRP A 28 8.24 -2.92 -0.76
C TRP A 28 7.37 -4.18 -0.75
N LYS A 29 6.95 -4.59 0.44
CA LYS A 29 6.06 -5.74 0.67
C LYS A 29 4.76 -5.26 1.27
N LEU A 30 3.66 -5.73 0.72
CA LEU A 30 2.32 -5.46 1.26
C LEU A 30 2.15 -6.17 2.61
N VAL A 31 1.72 -5.43 3.63
CA VAL A 31 1.53 -5.92 5.00
C VAL A 31 0.05 -6.06 5.32
N ASN A 32 -0.74 -5.05 4.96
CA ASN A 32 -2.17 -5.02 5.23
C ASN A 32 -2.90 -4.20 4.18
N VAL A 33 -4.17 -4.53 3.95
CA VAL A 33 -5.12 -3.73 3.17
C VAL A 33 -6.45 -3.74 3.91
N VAL A 34 -7.01 -2.56 4.13
CA VAL A 34 -8.32 -2.38 4.77
C VAL A 34 -9.19 -1.48 3.92
N TRP A 35 -10.51 -1.60 4.10
CA TRP A 35 -11.47 -0.67 3.51
C TRP A 35 -11.81 0.42 4.56
N ASP A 36 -11.59 1.68 4.19
CA ASP A 36 -12.00 2.85 4.95
C ASP A 36 -13.41 3.26 4.49
N ASN A 37 -14.40 3.06 5.36
CA ASN A 37 -15.79 3.40 5.07
C ASN A 37 -16.04 4.91 5.04
N ASP A 38 -15.29 5.70 5.81
CA ASP A 38 -15.51 7.14 5.93
C ASP A 38 -15.05 7.86 4.65
N ASN A 39 -13.95 7.38 4.07
CA ASN A 39 -13.38 7.91 2.84
C ASN A 39 -13.73 7.09 1.58
N ALA A 40 -14.49 6.00 1.75
CA ALA A 40 -14.87 5.06 0.69
C ALA A 40 -13.68 4.61 -0.18
N CYS A 41 -12.57 4.23 0.45
CA CYS A 41 -11.33 3.86 -0.24
C CYS A 41 -10.61 2.67 0.41
N LEU A 42 -9.71 2.04 -0.35
CA LEU A 42 -8.78 1.05 0.19
C LEU A 42 -7.58 1.77 0.78
N VAL A 43 -7.14 1.34 1.96
CA VAL A 43 -5.91 1.80 2.60
C VAL A 43 -4.95 0.62 2.70
N ALA A 44 -3.83 0.71 2.00
CA ALA A 44 -2.79 -0.31 1.95
C ALA A 44 -1.55 0.15 2.71
N VAL A 45 -0.98 -0.73 3.53
CA VAL A 45 0.26 -0.51 4.26
C VAL A 45 1.34 -1.40 3.67
N MET A 46 2.46 -0.82 3.25
CA MET A 46 3.62 -1.55 2.78
C MET A 46 4.83 -1.30 3.67
N MET A 47 5.74 -2.27 3.71
CA MET A 47 6.99 -2.18 4.46
C MET A 47 8.19 -2.61 3.59
N ARG A 48 9.38 -2.10 3.89
CA ARG A 48 10.64 -2.67 3.40
C ARG A 48 11.71 -2.61 4.47
N ASP A 49 12.68 -3.52 4.40
CA ASP A 49 13.92 -3.37 5.17
C ASP A 49 14.77 -2.26 4.53
N ARG A 50 15.48 -1.50 5.36
CA ARG A 50 16.31 -0.37 4.93
C ARG A 50 17.74 -0.79 4.63
#